data_AF-A0A7S3LBG8-F1
#
_entry.id   AF-A0A7S3LBG8-F1
#
_cell.length_a   1.000
_cell.length_b   1.000
_cell.length_c   1.000
_cell.angle_alpha   90.00
_cell.angle_beta   90.00
_cell.angle_gamma   90.00
#
_symmetry.space_group_name_H-M   'P 1'
#
loop_
_entity.id
_entity.type
_entity.pdbx_description
1 polymer ?
#
loop_
_entity_poly.entity_id
_entity_poly.type
_entity_poly.pdbx_seq_one_letter_code
_entity_poly.pdbx_strand_id
1 'polypeptide(L)'
;GDDSKEQGDTNSDIPQQLVSRKRQQRRKPRNRRPRYYWTNPKNIRREIEQFWSDCGLDSTSSTKNNPLMIPNESLLHHYGRHDLRAALQSAGGREVVAEQLGGDVQIMPGRWSEAVQEHQIQALLEIDNSLSPDLSPTATASSTE
;
A
#
# COMPACT_ATOMS: atom_id res chain seq x y z
N GLY A 1 4.80 84.24 -25.15
CA GLY A 1 3.81 83.67 -24.22
C GLY A 1 3.75 82.22 -24.58
N ASP A 2 4.43 81.41 -23.78
CA ASP A 2 4.69 80.00 -24.06
C ASP A 2 3.59 79.13 -23.45
N ASP A 3 3.31 78.05 -24.15
CA ASP A 3 2.05 77.34 -24.28
C ASP A 3 2.19 75.91 -23.74
N SER A 4 1.03 75.29 -23.48
CA SER A 4 0.79 73.85 -23.33
C SER A 4 0.90 73.18 -21.94
N LYS A 5 -0.31 72.80 -21.49
CA LYS A 5 -0.72 71.81 -20.47
C LYS A 5 -0.51 70.35 -20.95
N GLU A 6 -0.63 69.45 -19.98
CA GLU A 6 -1.18 68.06 -20.00
C GLU A 6 -0.18 67.06 -19.40
N GLN A 7 -0.31 66.69 -18.13
CA GLN A 7 -1.20 65.68 -17.54
C GLN A 7 -0.98 64.25 -18.06
N GLY A 8 -0.25 63.48 -17.23
CA GLY A 8 -0.56 62.14 -16.74
C GLY A 8 -0.99 61.06 -17.74
N ASP A 9 -0.15 60.03 -17.88
CA ASP A 9 -0.59 58.64 -17.66
C ASP A 9 0.65 57.73 -17.54
N THR A 10 0.87 57.21 -16.33
CA THR A 10 1.96 56.28 -16.00
C THR A 10 1.64 54.88 -16.55
N ASN A 11 2.32 54.52 -17.65
CA ASN A 11 2.27 53.20 -18.23
C ASN A 11 3.56 52.44 -17.88
N SER A 12 3.55 51.67 -16.79
CA SER A 12 4.56 50.66 -16.35
C SER A 12 4.01 50.14 -15.01
N ASP A 13 3.79 48.90 -14.67
CA ASP A 13 4.34 47.63 -15.11
C ASP A 13 3.37 46.58 -14.55
N ILE A 14 2.73 45.77 -15.40
CA ILE A 14 2.07 44.56 -14.93
C ILE A 14 3.17 43.50 -14.88
N PRO A 15 3.69 43.07 -13.70
CA PRO A 15 4.53 41.89 -13.67
C PRO A 15 3.65 40.67 -13.97
N GLN A 16 3.59 40.30 -15.25
CA GLN A 16 3.11 39.00 -15.69
C GLN A 16 4.12 37.93 -15.28
N GLN A 17 4.28 37.71 -13.96
CA GLN A 17 4.73 36.41 -13.48
C GLN A 17 3.57 35.43 -13.68
N LEU A 18 3.39 35.03 -14.94
CA LEU A 18 2.83 33.74 -15.30
C LEU A 18 3.68 32.70 -14.57
N VAL A 19 3.22 32.33 -13.38
CA VAL A 19 3.63 31.13 -12.66
C VAL A 19 3.40 29.97 -13.61
N SER A 20 4.42 29.67 -14.42
CA SER A 20 4.51 28.48 -15.24
C SER A 20 4.40 27.31 -14.27
N ARG A 21 3.17 26.82 -14.08
CA ARG A 21 2.88 25.62 -13.29
C ARG A 21 3.82 24.56 -13.83
N LYS A 22 4.81 24.15 -13.02
CA LYS A 22 5.79 23.13 -13.40
C LYS A 22 5.03 22.01 -14.08
N ARG A 23 5.30 21.84 -15.38
CA ARG A 23 4.61 20.87 -16.22
C ARG A 23 4.74 19.53 -15.50
N GLN A 24 3.63 19.01 -14.97
CA GLN A 24 3.65 17.80 -14.16
C GLN A 24 4.32 16.72 -15.00
N GLN A 25 5.50 16.28 -14.57
CA GLN A 25 6.19 15.21 -15.27
C GLN A 25 5.34 13.96 -15.13
N ARG A 26 4.92 13.39 -16.27
CA ARG A 26 4.23 12.10 -16.30
C ARG A 26 5.14 11.09 -15.60
N ARG A 27 4.71 10.60 -14.44
CA ARG A 27 5.38 9.50 -13.75
C ARG A 27 5.48 8.34 -14.75
N LYS A 28 6.68 7.76 -14.87
CA LYS A 28 6.89 6.57 -15.71
C LYS A 28 5.82 5.52 -15.36
N PRO A 29 5.28 4.78 -16.34
CA PRO A 29 4.30 3.75 -16.06
C PRO A 29 4.93 2.76 -15.07
N ARG A 30 4.35 2.67 -13.87
CA ARG A 30 4.71 1.64 -12.90
C ARG A 30 4.48 0.29 -13.56
N ASN A 31 5.30 -0.72 -13.29
CA ASN A 31 5.04 -2.11 -13.71
C ASN A 31 3.71 -2.55 -13.11
N ARG A 32 2.63 -2.34 -13.87
CA ARG A 32 1.27 -2.68 -13.47
C ARG A 32 1.03 -4.09 -13.93
N ARG A 33 0.47 -4.91 -13.04
CA ARG A 33 -0.05 -6.21 -13.41
C ARG A 33 -1.09 -6.06 -14.55
N PRO A 34 -1.24 -7.06 -15.42
CA PRO A 34 -2.20 -7.01 -16.52
C PRO A 34 -3.62 -6.69 -16.06
N ARG A 35 -4.43 -6.14 -16.98
CA ARG A 35 -5.87 -5.95 -16.77
C ARG A 35 -6.48 -7.32 -16.41
N TYR A 36 -7.30 -7.38 -15.35
CA TYR A 36 -7.91 -8.60 -14.79
C TYR A 36 -7.01 -9.54 -13.97
N TYR A 37 -5.73 -9.21 -13.77
CA TYR A 37 -4.85 -10.04 -12.93
C TYR A 37 -5.42 -10.25 -11.53
N TRP A 38 -5.84 -9.16 -10.87
CA TRP A 38 -6.38 -9.17 -9.51
C TRP A 38 -7.81 -9.70 -9.41
N THR A 39 -8.51 -9.89 -10.52
CA THR A 39 -9.87 -10.47 -10.53
C THR A 39 -9.82 -11.99 -10.34
N ASN A 40 -8.69 -12.63 -10.62
CA ASN A 40 -8.55 -14.07 -10.47
C ASN A 40 -8.07 -14.41 -9.05
N PRO A 41 -8.86 -15.13 -8.24
CA PRO A 41 -8.47 -15.48 -6.86
C PRO A 41 -7.18 -16.32 -6.82
N LYS A 42 -6.88 -17.10 -7.87
CA LYS A 42 -5.63 -17.86 -7.97
C LYS A 42 -4.39 -16.94 -8.02
N ASN A 43 -4.51 -15.77 -8.65
CA ASN A 43 -3.42 -14.79 -8.66
C ASN A 43 -3.26 -14.13 -7.29
N ILE A 44 -4.37 -13.82 -6.60
CA ILE A 44 -4.33 -13.29 -5.24
C ILE A 44 -3.64 -14.30 -4.32
N ARG A 45 -4.02 -15.58 -4.38
CA ARG A 45 -3.38 -16.67 -3.63
C ARG A 45 -1.88 -16.71 -3.85
N ARG A 46 -1.44 -16.74 -5.11
CA ARG A 46 -0.01 -16.76 -5.44
C ARG A 46 0.74 -15.55 -4.87
N GLU A 47 0.12 -14.37 -4.88
CA GLU A 47 0.73 -13.16 -4.34
C GLU A 47 0.78 -13.15 -2.81
N ILE A 48 -0.17 -13.81 -2.14
CA ILE A 48 -0.13 -14.03 -0.68
C ILE A 48 0.96 -15.05 -0.34
N GLU A 49 1.03 -16.17 -1.06
CA GLU A 49 2.10 -17.17 -0.90
C GLU A 49 3.48 -16.53 -1.12
N GLN A 50 3.63 -15.75 -2.20
CA GLN A 50 4.86 -15.01 -2.48
C GLN A 50 5.20 -14.01 -1.38
N PHE A 51 4.21 -13.29 -0.86
CA PHE A 51 4.43 -12.35 0.24
C PHE A 51 5.03 -13.03 1.46
N TRP A 52 4.49 -14.18 1.88
CA TRP A 52 5.04 -14.91 3.02
C TRP A 52 6.42 -15.50 2.72
N SER A 53 6.63 -16.01 1.50
CA SER A 53 7.97 -16.46 1.07
C SER A 53 8.99 -15.32 1.08
N ASP A 54 8.60 -14.12 0.67
CA ASP A 54 9.46 -12.91 0.71
C ASP A 54 9.80 -12.53 2.16
N CYS A 55 8.88 -12.77 3.10
CA CYS A 55 9.10 -12.62 4.54
C CYS A 55 9.92 -13.75 5.18
N GLY A 56 10.31 -14.79 4.42
CA GLY A 56 11.04 -15.95 4.94
C GLY A 56 10.16 -17.03 5.60
N LEU A 57 8.84 -16.93 5.42
CA LEU A 57 7.87 -17.93 5.88
C LEU A 57 7.43 -18.81 4.71
N ASP A 58 7.87 -20.07 4.70
CA ASP A 58 7.50 -21.05 3.67
C ASP A 58 6.02 -21.43 3.77
N SER A 59 5.16 -20.62 3.14
CA SER A 59 3.72 -20.89 2.98
C SER A 59 3.40 -21.76 1.77
N THR A 60 4.42 -22.20 1.02
CA THR A 60 4.28 -22.97 -0.22
C THR A 60 3.73 -24.38 0.03
N SER A 61 3.86 -24.89 1.25
CA SER A 61 3.28 -26.17 1.67
C SER A 61 2.06 -25.91 2.56
N SER A 62 0.96 -25.46 1.93
CA SER A 62 -0.38 -25.45 2.55
C SER A 62 -0.77 -26.90 2.85
N THR A 63 -0.25 -27.38 3.97
CA THR A 63 -0.60 -28.65 4.59
C THR A 63 -1.70 -28.38 5.59
N LYS A 64 -2.53 -29.37 5.92
CA LYS A 64 -3.60 -29.24 6.93
C LYS A 64 -3.14 -28.64 8.27
N ASN A 65 -1.84 -28.69 8.56
CA ASN A 65 -1.23 -28.16 9.78
C ASN A 65 -0.71 -26.72 9.66
N ASN A 66 -0.65 -26.14 8.46
CA ASN A 66 -0.25 -24.75 8.24
C ASN A 66 -1.12 -24.10 7.16
N PRO A 67 -2.33 -23.62 7.51
CA PRO A 67 -3.22 -22.98 6.56
C PRO A 67 -2.58 -21.71 6.00
N LEU A 68 -2.90 -21.39 4.74
CA LEU A 68 -2.44 -20.13 4.14
C LEU A 68 -3.12 -18.98 4.87
N MET A 69 -2.36 -18.04 5.43
CA MET A 69 -2.94 -16.91 6.13
C MET A 69 -3.05 -15.69 5.23
N ILE A 70 -4.21 -15.04 5.21
CA ILE A 70 -4.39 -13.75 4.53
C ILE A 70 -3.88 -12.65 5.46
N PRO A 71 -2.79 -11.93 5.11
CA PRO A 71 -2.24 -10.87 5.93
C PRO A 71 -3.24 -9.71 6.10
N ASN A 72 -3.16 -9.02 7.24
CA ASN A 72 -3.98 -7.85 7.50
C ASN A 72 -3.44 -6.60 6.78
N GLU A 73 -4.26 -5.55 6.72
CA GLU A 73 -3.90 -4.33 6.01
C GLU A 73 -2.68 -3.62 6.62
N SER A 74 -2.51 -3.70 7.94
CA SER A 74 -1.40 -3.07 8.64
C SER A 74 -0.06 -3.66 8.24
N LEU A 75 0.01 -4.99 8.15
CA LEU A 75 1.21 -5.71 7.72
C LEU A 75 1.51 -5.42 6.25
N LEU A 76 0.50 -5.50 5.38
CA LEU A 76 0.66 -5.18 3.96
C LEU A 76 1.12 -3.74 3.73
N HIS A 77 0.69 -2.80 4.58
CA HIS A 77 1.13 -1.42 4.51
C HIS A 77 2.62 -1.30 4.88
N HIS A 78 3.06 -1.93 5.97
CA HIS A 78 4.48 -1.92 6.38
C HIS A 78 5.42 -2.43 5.30
N TYR A 79 5.06 -3.53 4.64
CA TYR A 79 5.83 -4.08 3.51
C TYR A 79 5.58 -3.38 2.17
N GLY A 80 4.81 -2.29 2.13
CA GLY A 80 4.54 -1.53 0.90
C GLY A 80 3.71 -2.27 -0.16
N ARG A 81 3.07 -3.38 0.21
CA ARG A 81 2.23 -4.23 -0.67
C ARG A 81 0.81 -3.65 -0.82
N HIS A 82 0.75 -2.38 -1.20
CA HIS A 82 -0.50 -1.65 -1.44
C HIS A 82 -1.32 -2.23 -2.60
N ASP A 83 -0.64 -2.89 -3.54
CA ASP A 83 -1.27 -3.59 -4.65
C ASP A 83 -2.09 -4.78 -4.17
N LEU A 84 -1.54 -5.61 -3.28
CA LEU A 84 -2.25 -6.73 -2.68
C LEU A 84 -3.40 -6.27 -1.78
N ARG A 85 -3.20 -5.19 -1.00
CA ARG A 85 -4.28 -4.56 -0.23
C ARG A 85 -5.45 -4.13 -1.13
N ALA A 86 -5.16 -3.40 -2.21
CA ALA A 86 -6.18 -2.97 -3.16
C ALA A 86 -6.85 -4.16 -3.87
N ALA A 87 -6.09 -5.22 -4.16
CA ALA A 87 -6.62 -6.45 -4.75
C ALA A 87 -7.63 -7.14 -3.83
N LEU A 88 -7.27 -7.34 -2.56
CA LEU A 88 -8.15 -7.91 -1.54
C LEU A 88 -9.43 -7.09 -1.40
N GLN A 89 -9.31 -5.76 -1.32
CA GLN A 89 -10.46 -4.86 -1.23
C GLN A 89 -11.35 -4.95 -2.49
N SER A 90 -10.75 -5.01 -3.69
CA SER A 90 -11.49 -5.13 -4.95
C SER A 90 -12.17 -6.49 -5.14
N ALA A 91 -11.65 -7.54 -4.50
CA ALA A 91 -12.22 -8.88 -4.52
C ALA A 91 -13.38 -9.07 -3.53
N GLY A 92 -13.69 -8.06 -2.71
CA GLY A 92 -14.77 -8.08 -1.72
C GLY A 92 -14.30 -8.16 -0.27
N GLY A 93 -12.99 -8.10 -0.02
CA GLY A 93 -12.40 -8.17 1.33
C GLY A 93 -11.65 -9.47 1.58
N ARG A 94 -11.08 -9.60 2.79
CA ARG A 94 -10.28 -10.77 3.18
C ARG A 94 -11.17 -11.99 3.39
N GLU A 95 -12.38 -11.77 3.89
CA GLU A 95 -13.40 -12.79 4.15
C GLU A 95 -13.85 -13.45 2.84
N VAL A 96 -14.25 -12.63 1.85
CA VAL A 96 -14.66 -13.12 0.53
C VAL A 96 -13.52 -13.83 -0.19
N VAL A 97 -12.29 -13.32 -0.07
CA VAL A 97 -11.12 -13.98 -0.66
C VAL A 97 -10.85 -15.32 0.02
N ALA A 98 -10.94 -15.42 1.35
CA ALA A 98 -10.78 -16.70 2.04
C ALA A 98 -11.83 -17.73 1.56
N GLU A 99 -13.09 -17.32 1.44
CA GLU A 99 -14.15 -18.18 0.89
C GLU A 99 -13.86 -18.62 -0.55
N GLN A 100 -13.37 -17.70 -1.40
CA GLN A 100 -12.99 -18.01 -2.80
C GLN A 100 -11.80 -18.96 -2.90
N LEU A 101 -10.90 -18.95 -1.91
CA LEU A 101 -9.73 -19.81 -1.86
C LEU A 101 -10.00 -21.18 -1.22
N GLY A 102 -11.08 -21.31 -0.45
CA GLY A 102 -11.53 -22.54 0.19
C GLY A 102 -11.15 -22.66 1.67
N GLY A 103 -11.46 -23.81 2.27
CA GLY A 103 -11.44 -24.01 3.73
C GLY A 103 -10.08 -24.09 4.42
N ASP A 104 -8.97 -24.12 3.67
CA ASP A 104 -7.61 -24.22 4.23
C ASP A 104 -6.92 -22.84 4.33
N VAL A 105 -7.70 -21.76 4.38
CA VAL A 105 -7.22 -20.38 4.44
C VAL A 105 -7.66 -19.73 5.74
N GLN A 106 -6.69 -19.23 6.51
CA GLN A 106 -6.92 -18.49 7.74
C GLN A 106 -6.90 -16.99 7.46
N ILE A 107 -7.76 -16.23 8.11
CA ILE A 107 -7.75 -14.76 8.00
C ILE A 107 -7.02 -14.22 9.22
N MET A 108 -5.94 -13.46 8.98
CA MET A 108 -5.24 -12.78 10.06
C MET A 108 -6.18 -11.78 10.76
N PRO A 109 -6.19 -11.72 12.10
CA PRO A 109 -6.96 -10.72 12.83
C PRO A 109 -6.66 -9.30 12.33
N GLY A 110 -7.72 -8.48 12.26
CA GLY A 110 -7.57 -7.08 11.82
C GLY A 110 -6.79 -6.24 12.83
N ARG A 111 -6.92 -6.55 14.13
CA ARG A 111 -6.18 -5.88 15.20
C ARG A 111 -4.79 -6.50 15.33
N TRP A 112 -3.75 -5.67 15.29
CA TRP A 112 -2.37 -6.12 15.44
C TRP A 112 -2.14 -6.91 16.72
N SER A 113 -2.67 -6.44 17.85
CA SER A 113 -2.55 -7.09 19.16
C SER A 113 -3.13 -8.51 19.22
N GLU A 114 -4.10 -8.83 18.35
CA GLU A 114 -4.65 -10.19 18.21
C GLU A 114 -3.82 -10.99 17.21
N ALA A 115 -3.41 -10.35 16.12
CA ALA A 115 -2.59 -10.96 15.09
C ALA A 115 -1.24 -11.49 15.62
N VAL A 116 -0.60 -10.79 16.56
CA VAL A 116 0.67 -11.23 17.17
C VAL A 116 0.54 -12.50 18.01
N GLN A 117 -0.68 -12.95 18.32
CA GLN A 117 -0.92 -14.22 19.00
C GLN A 117 -0.82 -15.43 18.04
N GLU A 118 -0.88 -15.19 16.74
CA GLU A 118 -0.78 -16.23 15.72
C GLU A 118 0.67 -16.70 15.56
N HIS A 119 0.86 -18.02 15.43
CA HIS A 119 2.21 -18.62 15.34
C HIS A 119 3.01 -18.09 14.15
N GLN A 120 2.35 -17.83 13.02
CA GLN A 120 2.99 -17.29 11.82
C GLN A 120 3.52 -15.87 12.04
N ILE A 121 2.81 -15.05 12.83
CA ILE A 121 3.23 -13.68 13.13
C ILE A 121 4.34 -13.67 14.17
N GLN A 122 4.31 -14.59 15.14
CA GLN A 122 5.42 -14.77 16.08
C GLN A 122 6.70 -15.20 15.35
N ALA A 123 6.60 -16.16 14.44
CA ALA A 123 7.73 -16.54 13.58
C ALA A 123 8.20 -15.37 12.72
N LEU A 124 7.29 -14.55 12.19
CA LEU A 124 7.65 -13.34 11.45
C LEU A 124 8.40 -12.33 12.33
N LEU A 125 7.98 -12.14 13.59
CA LEU A 125 8.64 -11.25 14.56
C LEU A 125 10.06 -11.71 14.91
N GLU A 126 10.33 -13.02 14.89
CA GLU A 126 11.68 -13.56 15.08
C GLU A 126 12.59 -13.31 13.86
N ILE A 127 12.02 -13.27 12.66
CA ILE A 127 12.75 -13.05 11.41
C ILE A 127 12.96 -11.56 11.15
N ASP A 128 11.93 -10.74 11.35
CA ASP A 128 11.91 -9.31 11.03
C ASP A 128 11.91 -8.43 12.29
N ASN A 129 13.10 -7.95 12.65
CA ASN A 129 13.31 -7.03 13.77
C ASN A 129 12.68 -5.64 13.58
N SER A 130 12.12 -5.32 12.41
CA SER A 130 11.41 -4.05 12.19
C SER A 130 9.98 -4.05 12.74
N LEU A 131 9.45 -5.24 13.06
CA LEU A 131 8.13 -5.42 13.64
C LEU A 131 8.24 -5.56 15.18
N SER A 132 7.22 -5.09 15.88
CA SER A 132 7.13 -5.19 17.34
C SER A 132 5.75 -5.71 17.73
N PRO A 133 5.63 -6.60 18.74
CA PRO A 133 4.33 -7.10 19.18
C PRO A 133 3.45 -6.01 19.79
N ASP A 134 4.06 -4.98 20.39
CA ASP A 134 3.34 -3.94 21.14
C ASP A 134 2.90 -2.76 20.24
N LEU A 135 3.51 -2.62 19.07
CA LEU A 135 3.29 -1.49 18.17
C LEU A 135 2.80 -1.97 16.81
N SER A 136 1.67 -1.43 16.36
CA SER A 136 1.18 -1.72 15.01
C SER A 136 2.21 -1.29 13.97
N PRO A 137 2.47 -2.10 12.92
CA PRO A 137 3.38 -1.77 11.83
C PRO A 137 3.08 -0.42 11.17
N THR A 138 1.83 0.03 11.20
CA THR A 138 1.42 1.32 10.62
C THR A 138 1.68 2.51 11.53
N ALA A 139 1.81 2.29 12.84
CA ALA A 139 2.04 3.36 13.82
C ALA A 139 3.51 3.81 13.85
N THR A 140 4.44 2.88 13.63
CA THR A 140 5.89 3.19 13.61
C THR A 140 6.30 4.04 12.41
N ALA A 141 5.61 3.93 11.27
CA ALA A 141 5.90 4.71 10.06
C ALA A 141 5.65 6.24 10.20
N SER A 142 5.05 6.70 11.31
CA SER A 142 4.70 8.11 11.53
C SER A 142 5.71 8.89 12.39
N SER A 143 6.84 8.28 12.78
CA SER A 143 7.84 8.88 13.68
C SER A 143 9.20 9.12 13.04
N THR A 144 9.24 9.44 11.74
CA THR A 144 10.49 9.93 11.13
C THR A 144 10.19 11.07 10.16
N GLU A 145 10.62 12.25 10.61
CA GLU A 145 10.93 13.50 9.88
C GLU A 145 9.80 14.47 9.50
#